data_AF-A0A8G2F1G2-F1
#
_entry.id   AF-A0A8G2F1G2-F1
#
_cell.length_a   1.000
_cell.length_b   1.000
_cell.length_c   1.000
_cell.angle_alpha   90.00
_cell.angle_beta   90.00
_cell.angle_gamma   90.00
#
_symmetry.space_group_name_H-M   'P 1'
#
loop_
_entity.id
_entity.type
_entity.pdbx_description
1 polymer ?
#
loop_
_entity_poly.entity_id
_entity_poly.type
_entity_poly.pdbx_seq_one_letter_code
_entity_poly.pdbx_strand_id
1 'polypeptide(L)' 'MSERDKALKILRAVRQKIDPDVLARAQRAALVQIGQKPPEPENEASRLFKLALENGGKRRVEILRELERKFRHKLN' A
#
# COMPACT_ATOMS: atom_id res chain seq x y z
N MET A 1 10.65 -25.21 17.00
CA MET A 1 10.44 -24.24 15.90
C MET A 1 10.96 -24.86 14.62
N SER A 2 10.13 -24.99 13.59
CA SER A 2 10.52 -25.59 12.30
C SER A 2 11.52 -24.69 11.56
N GLU A 3 12.38 -25.25 10.72
CA GLU A 3 13.28 -24.48 9.85
C GLU A 3 12.50 -23.50 8.95
N ARG A 4 11.29 -23.89 8.55
CA ARG A 4 10.37 -23.04 7.78
C ARG A 4 9.95 -21.79 8.56
N ASP A 5 9.72 -21.91 9.86
CA ASP A 5 9.36 -20.78 10.73
C ASP A 5 10.54 -19.82 10.93
N LYS A 6 11.76 -20.37 11.05
CA LYS A 6 12.99 -19.58 11.14
C LYS A 6 13.22 -18.79 9.85
N ALA A 7 13.09 -19.44 8.69
CA ALA A 7 13.20 -18.79 7.39
C ALA A 7 12.17 -17.66 7.23
N LEU A 8 10.90 -17.90 7.57
CA LEU A 8 9.85 -16.89 7.54
C LEU A 8 10.15 -15.70 8.47
N LYS A 9 10.68 -15.95 9.66
CA LYS A 9 11.02 -14.90 10.63
C LYS A 9 12.17 -14.02 10.12
N ILE A 10 13.19 -14.63 9.53
CA ILE A 10 14.30 -13.91 8.88
C ILE A 10 13.78 -13.07 7.72
N LEU A 11 12.93 -13.65 6.87
CA LEU A 11 12.33 -12.95 5.72
C LEU A 11 11.51 -11.72 6.17
N ARG A 12 10.73 -11.84 7.25
CA ARG A 12 9.99 -10.73 7.84
C ARG A 12 10.91 -9.65 8.42
N ALA A 13 11.97 -10.04 9.13
CA ALA A 13 12.92 -9.10 9.70
C ALA A 13 13.71 -8.35 8.62
N VAL A 14 14.09 -9.02 7.54
CA VAL A 14 14.71 -8.39 6.37
C VAL A 14 13.73 -7.45 5.68
N ARG A 15 12.46 -7.86 5.50
CA ARG A 15 11.41 -7.04 4.91
C ARG A 15 11.13 -5.74 5.70
N GLN A 16 11.26 -5.77 7.03
CA GLN A 16 11.10 -4.57 7.86
C GLN A 16 12.24 -3.56 7.71
N LYS A 17 13.43 -4.00 7.25
CA LYS A 17 14.61 -3.15 7.06
C LYS A 17 14.71 -2.57 5.65
N ILE A 18 13.91 -3.07 4.70
CA ILE A 18 13.89 -2.61 3.33
C ILE A 18 12.87 -1.48 3.21
N ASP A 19 13.28 -0.40 2.54
CA ASP A 19 12.38 0.69 2.18
C ASP A 19 11.13 0.13 1.44
N PRO A 20 9.90 0.42 1.92
CA PRO A 20 8.67 -0.05 1.31
C PRO A 20 8.57 0.24 -0.20
N ASP A 21 9.12 1.36 -0.67
CA ASP A 21 9.10 1.74 -2.07
C ASP A 21 10.04 0.88 -2.91
N VAL A 22 11.21 0.53 -2.37
CA VAL A 22 12.17 -0.38 -3.01
C VAL A 22 11.55 -1.77 -3.15
N LEU A 23 10.88 -2.26 -2.10
CA LEU A 23 10.18 -3.53 -2.13
C LEU A 23 9.05 -3.54 -3.18
N ALA A 24 8.25 -2.47 -3.23
CA ALA A 24 7.16 -2.35 -4.19
C ALA A 24 7.66 -2.27 -5.64
N ARG A 25 8.82 -1.67 -5.89
CA ARG A 25 9.47 -1.68 -7.21
C ARG A 25 9.97 -3.08 -7.59
N ALA A 26 10.64 -3.77 -6.66
CA ALA A 26 11.14 -5.13 -6.87
C ALA A 26 10.00 -6.12 -7.17
N GLN A 27 8.88 -6.02 -6.45
CA GLN A 27 7.69 -6.85 -6.71
C GLN A 27 7.11 -6.59 -8.10
N ARG A 28 7.01 -5.33 -8.52
CA ARG A 28 6.53 -4.99 -9.86
C ARG A 28 7.45 -5.51 -10.95
N ALA A 29 8.77 -5.38 -10.78
CA ALA A 29 9.76 -5.92 -11.70
C ALA A 29 9.67 -7.45 -11.81
N ALA A 30 9.50 -8.15 -10.70
CA ALA A 30 9.32 -9.60 -10.68
C ALA A 30 8.05 -10.05 -11.43
N LEU A 31 6.92 -9.34 -11.25
CA LEU A 31 5.66 -9.63 -11.97
C LEU A 31 5.83 -9.47 -13.48
N VAL A 32 6.51 -8.40 -13.93
CA VAL A 32 6.81 -8.18 -15.35
C VAL A 32 7.67 -9.31 -15.91
N GLN A 33 8.70 -9.76 -15.18
CA GLN A 33 9.58 -10.85 -15.62
C GLN A 33 8.84 -12.18 -15.82
N ILE A 34 7.82 -12.47 -15.02
CA ILE A 34 7.00 -13.68 -15.15
C ILE A 34 5.80 -13.49 -16.09
N GLY A 35 5.75 -12.38 -16.84
CA GLY A 35 4.69 -12.08 -17.80
C GLY A 35 3.35 -11.68 -17.19
N GLN A 36 3.31 -11.36 -15.90
CA GLN A 36 2.11 -10.88 -15.22
C GLN A 36 2.05 -9.34 -15.22
N LYS A 37 0.84 -8.80 -15.44
CA LYS A 37 0.64 -7.34 -15.35
C LYS A 37 0.79 -6.92 -13.89
N PRO A 38 1.77 -6.05 -13.55
CA PRO A 38 1.86 -5.52 -12.19
C PRO A 38 0.61 -4.69 -11.87
N PRO A 39 0.15 -4.69 -10.60
CA PRO A 39 -0.91 -3.79 -10.19
C PRO A 39 -0.46 -2.35 -10.42
N GLU A 40 -1.35 -1.55 -11.01
CA GLU A 40 -1.08 -0.13 -11.20
C GLU A 40 -0.89 0.53 -9.83
N PRO A 41 0.08 1.46 -9.69
CA PRO A 41 0.24 2.21 -8.46
C PRO A 41 -1.10 2.87 -8.13
N GLU A 42 -1.65 2.51 -6.97
CA GLU A 42 -2.90 3.06 -6.51
C GLU A 42 -2.74 4.57 -6.35
N ASN A 43 -3.59 5.34 -7.02
CA ASN A 43 -3.59 6.78 -6.85
C ASN A 43 -4.01 7.13 -5.40
N GLU A 44 -3.52 8.26 -4.89
CA GLU A 44 -3.71 8.63 -3.48
C GLU A 44 -5.20 8.73 -3.10
N ALA A 45 -6.06 9.15 -4.04
CA ALA A 45 -7.50 9.24 -3.84
C ALA A 45 -8.14 7.85 -3.65
N SER A 46 -7.82 6.88 -4.50
CA SER A 46 -8.27 5.50 -4.38
C SER A 46 -7.81 4.85 -3.07
N ARG A 47 -6.57 5.12 -2.65
CA ARG A 47 -6.04 4.66 -1.36
C ARG A 47 -6.86 5.23 -0.20
N LEU A 48 -7.15 6.53 -0.22
CA LEU A 48 -7.95 7.20 0.81
C LEU A 48 -9.39 6.68 0.83
N PHE A 49 -9.99 6.42 -0.33
CA PHE A 49 -11.32 5.80 -0.40
C PHE A 49 -11.36 4.39 0.19
N LYS A 50 -10.34 3.54 -0.05
CA LYS A 50 -10.26 2.23 0.59
C LYS A 50 -10.10 2.33 2.10
N LEU A 51 -9.23 3.22 2.57
CA LEU A 51 -9.04 3.50 4.01
C LEU A 51 -10.35 4.00 4.66
N ALA A 52 -11.15 4.77 3.91
CA ALA A 52 -12.45 5.25 4.35
C ALA A 52 -13.51 4.15 4.43
N LEU A 53 -13.32 3.02 3.75
CA LEU A 53 -14.22 1.87 3.76
C LEU A 53 -13.77 0.77 4.73
N GLU A 54 -12.49 0.75 5.12
CA GLU A 54 -11.96 -0.16 6.13
C GLU A 54 -12.70 -0.02 7.47
N ASN A 55 -12.81 -1.14 8.20
CA ASN A 55 -13.54 -1.23 9.47
C ASN A 55 -15.02 -0.78 9.40
N GLY A 56 -15.69 -0.99 8.26
CA GLY A 56 -17.11 -0.67 8.10
C GLY A 56 -17.40 0.82 7.96
N GLY A 57 -16.42 1.63 7.56
CA GLY A 57 -16.63 3.06 7.34
C GLY A 57 -16.48 3.94 8.57
N LYS A 58 -15.93 3.44 9.68
CA LYS A 58 -15.77 4.19 10.94
C LYS A 58 -15.06 5.55 10.77
N ARG A 59 -14.13 5.66 9.82
CA ARG A 59 -13.34 6.88 9.55
C ARG A 59 -13.75 7.60 8.26
N ARG A 60 -14.84 7.17 7.63
CA ARG A 60 -15.28 7.66 6.30
C ARG A 60 -15.46 9.17 6.27
N VAL A 61 -16.13 9.73 7.27
CA VAL A 61 -16.43 11.18 7.34
C VAL A 61 -15.16 12.02 7.49
N GLU A 62 -14.21 11.54 8.29
CA GLU A 62 -12.95 12.22 8.55
C GLU A 62 -12.07 12.27 7.30
N ILE A 63 -11.97 11.15 6.57
CA ILE A 63 -11.20 11.04 5.33
C ILE A 63 -11.84 11.84 4.19
N LEU A 64 -13.17 11.85 4.08
CA LEU A 64 -13.87 12.69 3.11
C LEU A 64 -13.62 14.19 3.36
N ARG A 65 -13.59 14.63 4.62
CA ARG A 65 -13.24 16.02 4.97
C ARG A 65 -11.80 16.37 4.60
N GLU A 66 -10.85 15.46 4.81
CA GLU A 66 -9.45 15.69 4.41
C GLU A 66 -9.31 15.81 2.88
N LEU A 67 -10.00 14.94 2.14
CA LEU A 67 -10.05 15.01 0.68
C LEU A 67 -10.62 16.36 0.21
N GLU A 68 -11.76 16.78 0.76
CA GLU A 68 -12.37 18.08 0.43
C GLU A 68 -11.44 19.27 0.71
N ARG A 69 -10.73 19.29 1.85
CA ARG A 69 -9.74 20.34 2.13
C ARG A 69 -8.60 20.35 1.12
N LYS A 70 -8.05 19.18 0.78
CA LYS A 70 -6.97 19.06 -0.20
C LYS A 70 -7.40 19.52 -1.59
N PHE A 71 -8.63 19.20 -2.02
CA PHE A 71 -9.13 19.59 -3.34
C PHE A 71 -9.57 21.05 -3.42
N ARG A 72 -10.10 21.65 -2.35
CA ARG A 72 -10.40 23.09 -2.31
C ARG A 72 -9.16 23.95 -2.52
N HIS A 73 -8.02 23.56 -1.95
CA HIS A 73 -6.77 24.30 -2.13
C HIS A 73 -6.15 24.19 -3.52
N LYS A 74 -6.62 23.25 -4.36
CA LYS A 74 -6.17 23.11 -5.77
C LYS A 74 -7.06 23.87 -6.77
N LEU A 75 -8.17 24.44 -6.32
CA LEU A 75 -9.13 25.18 -7.15
C LEU A 75 -9.01 26.70 -7.02
N ASN A 76 -8.09 27.19 -6.19
CA ASN A 76 -7.71 28.60 -6.06
C ASN A 76 -6.35 28.86 -6.69
#